data_AF-A0A3D2G8E9-F1
#
_entry.id   AF-A0A3D2G8E9-F1
#
_cell.length_a   1.000
_cell.length_b   1.000
_cell.length_c   1.000
_cell.angle_alpha   90.00
_cell.angle_beta   90.00
_cell.angle_gamma   90.00
#
_symmetry.space_group_name_H-M   'P 1'
#
loop_
_entity.id
_entity.type
_entity.pdbx_description
1 polymer ?
#
loop_
_entity_poly.entity_id
_entity_poly.type
_entity_poly.pdbx_seq_one_letter_code
_entity_poly.pdbx_strand_id
1 'polypeptide(L)'
;MSKSIYTAQTQNLSFSGNLSVNVTSALGFIPVKDASITISLTSNPDTVVETLTTDNSGQTQSVSLPAPNISYSKDPANEIQPYAEYNIAVSAPGYEDAYISGTEILADVTAIQPISLNPLEEPRPKEPIVIPDHTLYGEYPPKIPEDEIKPVDESGEIVLSRVVIPEYVIVHDGVPQDPTAQNYYVRYTDYIKNVVSSEIYATWPESAIYANTLAIMSFTLNRVYTEW
;
A
#
# COMPACT_ATOMS: atom_id res chain seq x y z
N MET A 1 -23.81 16.10 -4.89
CA MET A 1 -23.71 17.33 -5.70
C MET A 1 -22.29 17.42 -6.22
N SER A 2 -22.11 17.29 -7.52
CA SER A 2 -20.82 17.37 -8.22
C SER A 2 -20.27 18.79 -8.16
N LYS A 3 -19.35 19.06 -7.23
CA LYS A 3 -18.69 20.36 -7.09
C LYS A 3 -17.21 20.18 -7.44
N SER A 4 -16.91 20.37 -8.73
CA SER A 4 -15.66 20.93 -9.26
C SER A 4 -14.30 20.39 -8.76
N ILE A 5 -14.11 19.06 -8.68
CA ILE A 5 -12.80 18.46 -8.33
C ILE A 5 -11.81 18.50 -9.52
N TYR A 6 -12.31 18.61 -10.75
CA TYR A 6 -11.49 18.48 -11.97
C TYR A 6 -10.47 19.61 -12.23
N THR A 7 -10.55 20.75 -11.55
CA THR A 7 -9.67 21.91 -11.83
C THR A 7 -8.56 22.12 -10.79
N ALA A 8 -8.58 21.39 -9.66
CA ALA A 8 -7.60 21.61 -8.58
C ALA A 8 -6.31 20.78 -8.73
N GLN A 9 -6.34 19.65 -9.44
CA GLN A 9 -5.17 18.78 -9.59
C GLN A 9 -4.05 19.39 -10.47
N THR A 10 -4.36 20.33 -11.36
CA THR A 10 -3.37 20.91 -12.30
C THR A 10 -2.82 22.29 -11.91
N GLN A 11 -3.39 22.98 -10.91
CA GLN A 11 -3.00 24.37 -10.63
C GLN A 11 -2.06 24.58 -9.43
N ASN A 12 -1.69 23.54 -8.66
CA ASN A 12 -0.82 23.71 -7.48
C ASN A 12 0.17 22.55 -7.19
N LEU A 13 0.60 21.78 -8.20
CA LEU A 13 1.67 20.79 -8.02
C LEU A 13 3.05 21.45 -8.18
N SER A 14 3.33 22.44 -7.34
CA SER A 14 4.64 23.12 -7.28
C SER A 14 5.67 22.34 -6.46
N PHE A 15 5.24 21.25 -5.81
CA PHE A 15 6.06 20.39 -4.97
C PHE A 15 6.17 19.01 -5.61
N SER A 16 7.09 18.20 -5.11
CA SER A 16 7.33 16.87 -5.64
C SER A 16 7.64 15.87 -4.55
N GLY A 17 7.20 14.64 -4.76
CA GLY A 17 7.66 13.46 -4.04
C GLY A 17 8.53 12.59 -4.94
N ASN A 18 9.24 11.65 -4.35
CA ASN A 18 10.08 10.71 -5.08
C ASN A 18 9.39 9.35 -5.16
N LEU A 19 9.57 8.64 -6.28
CA LEU A 19 9.15 7.26 -6.45
C LEU A 19 10.33 6.41 -6.91
N SER A 20 10.50 5.24 -6.28
CA SER A 20 11.36 4.16 -6.77
C SER A 20 10.55 2.86 -6.84
N VAL A 21 10.73 2.10 -7.91
CA VAL A 21 10.01 0.86 -8.16
C VAL A 21 10.96 -0.32 -8.07
N ASN A 22 10.57 -1.33 -7.28
CA ASN A 22 11.33 -2.56 -7.07
C ASN A 22 10.57 -3.73 -7.68
N VAL A 23 11.13 -4.34 -8.73
CA VAL A 23 10.50 -5.43 -9.46
C VAL A 23 11.20 -6.74 -9.16
N THR A 24 10.43 -7.71 -8.67
CA THR A 24 10.90 -9.07 -8.38
C THR A 24 9.99 -10.11 -9.03
N SER A 25 10.52 -11.31 -9.25
CA SER A 25 9.74 -12.46 -9.67
C SER A 25 8.96 -12.99 -8.47
N ALA A 26 7.69 -13.31 -8.71
CA ALA A 26 6.85 -14.04 -7.76
C ALA A 26 7.36 -15.46 -7.48
N LEU A 27 8.34 -15.95 -8.26
CA LEU A 27 9.13 -17.14 -7.95
C LEU A 27 10.46 -16.72 -7.28
N GLY A 28 10.53 -16.92 -5.97
CA GLY A 28 11.79 -16.80 -5.22
C GLY A 28 12.32 -15.38 -4.99
N PHE A 29 11.52 -14.33 -5.19
CA PHE A 29 11.93 -12.92 -5.00
C PHE A 29 13.18 -12.53 -5.80
N ILE A 30 13.36 -13.15 -6.97
CA ILE A 30 14.50 -12.89 -7.84
C ILE A 30 14.33 -11.50 -8.48
N PRO A 31 15.32 -10.60 -8.41
CA PRO A 31 15.23 -9.31 -9.08
C PRO A 31 15.00 -9.43 -10.59
N VAL A 32 14.08 -8.64 -11.14
CA VAL A 32 13.80 -8.60 -12.58
C VAL A 32 14.49 -7.40 -13.20
N LYS A 33 15.55 -7.67 -13.95
CA LYS A 33 16.31 -6.67 -14.71
C LYS A 33 15.58 -6.31 -16.01
N ASP A 34 15.80 -5.08 -16.50
CA ASP A 34 15.35 -4.60 -17.80
C ASP A 34 13.81 -4.61 -17.94
N ALA A 35 13.09 -4.60 -16.81
CA ALA A 35 11.65 -4.38 -16.80
C ALA A 35 11.39 -2.92 -17.16
N SER A 36 10.44 -2.67 -18.06
CA SER A 36 9.97 -1.35 -18.45
C SER A 36 8.84 -0.92 -17.53
N ILE A 37 9.00 0.23 -16.88
CA ILE A 37 7.98 0.84 -16.02
C ILE A 37 7.45 2.10 -16.70
N THR A 38 6.14 2.20 -16.85
CA THR A 38 5.46 3.39 -17.34
C THR A 38 4.61 3.98 -16.22
N ILE A 39 4.77 5.28 -15.97
CA ILE A 39 4.06 6.01 -14.92
C ILE A 39 3.11 7.02 -15.57
N SER A 40 1.84 7.02 -15.19
CA SER A 40 0.84 8.01 -15.62
C SER A 40 0.05 8.54 -14.42
N LEU A 41 -0.59 9.70 -14.56
CA LEU A 41 -1.50 10.21 -13.51
C LEU A 41 -2.79 9.38 -13.51
N THR A 42 -3.31 9.05 -12.33
CA THR A 42 -4.57 8.30 -12.22
C THR A 42 -5.74 9.03 -12.89
N SER A 43 -5.75 10.37 -12.82
CA SER A 43 -6.79 11.21 -13.44
C SER A 43 -6.65 11.37 -14.96
N ASN A 44 -5.51 11.00 -15.54
CA ASN A 44 -5.26 11.02 -16.97
C ASN A 44 -4.35 9.84 -17.38
N PRO A 45 -4.90 8.61 -17.35
CA PRO A 45 -4.11 7.38 -17.49
C PRO A 45 -3.48 7.22 -18.88
N ASP A 46 -4.04 7.86 -19.91
CA ASP A 46 -3.57 7.81 -21.30
C ASP A 46 -2.28 8.61 -21.52
N THR A 47 -1.93 9.51 -20.59
CA THR A 47 -0.74 10.36 -20.71
C THR A 47 0.38 9.83 -19.82
N VAL A 48 1.44 9.35 -20.48
CA VAL A 48 2.67 8.93 -19.79
C VAL A 48 3.40 10.16 -19.24
N VAL A 49 3.69 10.12 -17.94
CA VAL A 49 4.47 11.13 -17.23
C VAL A 49 5.95 10.77 -17.27
N GLU A 50 6.30 9.51 -17.02
CA GLU A 50 7.68 9.04 -16.97
C GLU A 50 7.78 7.58 -17.49
N THR A 51 8.95 7.19 -17.99
CA THR A 51 9.30 5.80 -18.26
C THR A 51 10.65 5.46 -17.65
N LEU A 52 10.72 4.37 -16.89
CA LEU A 52 11.92 3.90 -16.20
C LEU A 52 12.25 2.46 -16.61
N THR A 53 13.47 2.03 -16.29
CA THR A 53 13.90 0.65 -16.48
C THR A 53 14.62 0.15 -15.24
N THR A 54 14.38 -1.10 -14.85
CA THR A 54 15.07 -1.70 -13.70
C THR A 54 16.52 -2.08 -14.01
N ASP A 55 17.39 -1.90 -13.01
CA ASP A 55 18.77 -2.33 -13.04
C ASP A 55 18.95 -3.83 -12.71
N ASN A 56 20.21 -4.28 -12.57
CA ASN A 56 20.53 -5.68 -12.21
C ASN A 56 19.99 -6.09 -10.83
N SER A 57 19.65 -5.14 -9.97
CA SER A 57 19.06 -5.36 -8.64
C SER A 57 17.53 -5.32 -8.68
N GLY A 58 16.93 -5.19 -9.87
CA GLY A 58 15.49 -5.09 -10.04
C GLY A 58 14.91 -3.75 -9.59
N GLN A 59 15.73 -2.70 -9.50
CA GLN A 59 15.31 -1.39 -8.97
C GLN A 59 15.39 -0.33 -10.04
N THR A 60 14.46 0.61 -10.04
CA THR A 60 14.59 1.84 -10.84
C THR A 60 15.38 2.89 -10.09
N GLN A 61 16.00 3.81 -10.82
CA GLN A 61 16.38 5.09 -10.24
C GLN A 61 15.15 5.80 -9.64
N SER A 62 15.39 6.64 -8.64
CA SER A 62 14.35 7.49 -8.07
C SER A 62 13.92 8.56 -9.08
N VAL A 63 12.62 8.69 -9.33
CA VAL A 63 12.03 9.77 -10.12
C VAL A 63 11.31 10.76 -9.22
N SER A 64 11.44 12.06 -9.52
CA SER A 64 10.69 13.13 -8.87
C SER A 64 9.36 13.35 -9.60
N LEU A 65 8.24 13.13 -8.92
CA LEU A 65 6.89 13.27 -9.45
C LEU A 65 6.15 14.44 -8.77
N PRO A 66 5.37 15.24 -9.52
CA PRO A 66 4.56 16.32 -8.95
C PRO A 66 3.63 15.82 -7.83
N ALA A 67 3.57 16.56 -6.72
CA ALA A 67 2.76 16.24 -5.55
C ALA A 67 2.15 17.52 -4.92
N PRO A 68 1.04 17.41 -4.17
CA PRO A 68 0.45 18.54 -3.44
C PRO A 68 1.39 19.07 -2.35
N ASN A 69 1.09 20.25 -1.84
CA ASN A 69 1.88 20.84 -0.75
C ASN A 69 1.83 19.97 0.51
N ILE A 70 3.00 19.70 1.09
CA ILE A 70 3.15 18.94 2.34
C ILE A 70 2.29 19.49 3.49
N SER A 71 1.98 20.79 3.51
CA SER A 71 1.12 21.41 4.54
C SER A 71 -0.25 20.73 4.66
N TYR A 72 -0.81 20.22 3.56
CA TYR A 72 -2.12 19.56 3.56
C TYR A 72 -2.12 18.27 4.39
N SER A 73 -1.01 17.54 4.42
CA SER A 73 -0.87 16.32 5.24
C SER A 73 -0.63 16.60 6.73
N LYS A 74 -0.27 17.84 7.07
CA LYS A 74 0.14 18.25 8.42
C LYS A 74 -0.94 19.01 9.18
N ASP A 75 -2.00 19.42 8.50
CA ASP A 75 -3.13 20.12 9.09
C ASP A 75 -4.30 19.14 9.30
N PRO A 76 -4.66 18.79 10.54
CA PRO A 76 -5.78 17.88 10.82
C PRO A 76 -7.14 18.41 10.36
N ALA A 77 -7.28 19.72 10.11
CA ALA A 77 -8.52 20.34 9.64
C ALA A 77 -8.58 20.47 8.11
N ASN A 78 -7.54 20.03 7.40
CA ASN A 78 -7.47 20.16 5.95
C ASN A 78 -8.33 19.09 5.26
N GLU A 79 -9.16 19.54 4.32
CA GLU A 79 -10.04 18.69 3.51
C GLU A 79 -9.49 18.46 2.08
N ILE A 80 -8.33 19.04 1.74
CA ILE A 80 -7.71 18.90 0.41
C ILE A 80 -6.82 17.64 0.39
N GLN A 81 -6.94 16.81 -0.65
CA GLN A 81 -6.10 15.62 -0.83
C GLN A 81 -4.60 15.97 -0.73
N PRO A 82 -3.85 15.37 0.20
CA PRO A 82 -2.47 15.76 0.45
C PRO A 82 -1.42 15.01 -0.39
N TYR A 83 -1.86 14.06 -1.22
CA TYR A 83 -1.01 13.24 -2.10
C TYR A 83 -1.51 13.29 -3.56
N ALA A 84 -0.63 13.00 -4.50
CA ALA A 84 -1.00 12.75 -5.89
C ALA A 84 -1.05 11.24 -6.14
N GLU A 85 -1.88 10.81 -7.08
CA GLU A 85 -2.04 9.40 -7.43
C GLU A 85 -1.50 9.12 -8.84
N TYR A 86 -0.73 8.04 -8.93
CA TYR A 86 -0.15 7.57 -10.18
C TYR A 86 -0.47 6.11 -10.44
N ASN A 87 -0.63 5.78 -11.72
CA ASN A 87 -0.73 4.43 -12.21
C ASN A 87 0.64 3.97 -12.69
N ILE A 88 0.98 2.72 -12.39
CA ILE A 88 2.25 2.10 -12.73
C ILE A 88 1.98 0.84 -13.53
N ALA A 89 2.38 0.86 -14.80
CA ALA A 89 2.38 -0.32 -15.66
C ALA A 89 3.81 -0.86 -15.77
N VAL A 90 3.97 -2.18 -15.60
CA VAL A 90 5.27 -2.85 -15.67
C VAL A 90 5.20 -3.98 -16.68
N SER A 91 6.15 -4.01 -17.60
CA SER A 91 6.31 -5.10 -18.57
C SER A 91 7.75 -5.60 -18.56
N ALA A 92 7.94 -6.92 -18.61
CA ALA A 92 9.26 -7.54 -18.68
C ALA A 92 9.22 -8.80 -19.54
N PRO A 93 10.26 -9.08 -20.36
CA PRO A 93 10.30 -10.29 -21.16
C PRO A 93 10.18 -11.57 -20.31
N GLY A 94 9.27 -12.46 -20.69
CA GLY A 94 9.04 -13.73 -19.98
C GLY A 94 8.09 -13.64 -18.77
N TYR A 95 7.51 -12.47 -18.52
CA TYR A 95 6.57 -12.24 -17.43
C TYR A 95 5.22 -11.73 -17.93
N GLU A 96 4.19 -11.95 -17.13
CA GLU A 96 2.90 -11.25 -17.26
C GLU A 96 3.09 -9.78 -16.89
N ASP A 97 2.46 -8.89 -17.65
CA ASP A 97 2.43 -7.47 -17.32
C ASP A 97 1.70 -7.24 -15.99
N ALA A 98 2.18 -6.28 -15.20
CA ALA A 98 1.53 -5.87 -13.96
C ALA A 98 1.05 -4.42 -14.05
N TYR A 99 -0.09 -4.16 -13.41
CA TYR A 99 -0.67 -2.83 -13.34
C TYR A 99 -1.08 -2.52 -11.90
N ILE A 100 -0.60 -1.39 -11.39
CA ILE A 100 -0.94 -0.84 -10.07
C ILE A 100 -1.62 0.50 -10.31
N SER A 101 -2.82 0.67 -9.77
CA SER A 101 -3.57 1.92 -9.82
C SER A 101 -3.52 2.61 -8.46
N GLY A 102 -3.40 3.94 -8.44
CA GLY A 102 -3.54 4.73 -7.20
C GLY A 102 -2.29 4.77 -6.31
N THR A 103 -1.09 4.60 -6.85
CA THR A 103 0.14 4.78 -6.06
C THR A 103 0.24 6.22 -5.56
N GLU A 104 0.28 6.40 -4.25
CA GLU A 104 0.26 7.70 -3.61
C GLU A 104 1.66 8.31 -3.47
N ILE A 105 1.80 9.56 -3.91
CA ILE A 105 3.04 10.34 -3.83
C ILE A 105 2.81 11.59 -2.97
N LEU A 106 3.54 11.67 -1.86
CA LEU A 106 3.56 12.79 -0.93
C LEU A 106 4.80 13.67 -1.17
N ALA A 107 4.66 14.99 -1.03
CA ALA A 107 5.78 15.91 -1.19
C ALA A 107 6.91 15.69 -0.17
N ASP A 108 8.15 15.83 -0.64
CA ASP A 108 9.40 15.66 0.12
C ASP A 108 9.65 14.25 0.72
N VAL A 109 8.85 13.24 0.32
CA VAL A 109 9.00 11.85 0.75
C VAL A 109 9.37 10.95 -0.42
N THR A 110 10.01 9.82 -0.14
CA THR A 110 10.28 8.78 -1.14
C THR A 110 9.34 7.60 -0.94
N ALA A 111 8.48 7.35 -1.91
CA ALA A 111 7.66 6.16 -2.03
C ALA A 111 8.48 5.03 -2.66
N ILE A 112 8.37 3.82 -2.10
CA ILE A 112 8.94 2.61 -2.68
C ILE A 112 7.77 1.71 -3.08
N GLN A 113 7.63 1.44 -4.38
CA GLN A 113 6.60 0.55 -4.90
C GLN A 113 7.20 -0.83 -5.20
N PRO A 114 7.03 -1.84 -4.32
CA PRO A 114 7.37 -3.22 -4.66
C PRO A 114 6.33 -3.78 -5.65
N ILE A 115 6.80 -4.48 -6.67
CA ILE A 115 5.99 -5.13 -7.68
C ILE A 115 6.54 -6.55 -7.91
N SER A 116 5.64 -7.52 -7.80
CA SER A 116 5.96 -8.93 -8.07
C SER A 116 5.38 -9.35 -9.41
N LEU A 117 6.21 -9.80 -10.36
CA LEU A 117 5.77 -10.28 -11.67
C LEU A 117 5.64 -11.81 -11.68
N ASN A 118 4.62 -12.32 -12.36
CA ASN A 118 4.44 -13.75 -12.58
C ASN A 118 5.15 -14.17 -13.87
N PRO A 119 6.01 -15.21 -13.84
CA PRO A 119 6.56 -15.78 -15.06
C PRO A 119 5.46 -16.39 -15.94
N LEU A 120 5.56 -16.22 -17.27
CA LEU A 120 4.60 -16.76 -18.24
C LEU A 120 4.54 -18.30 -18.25
N GLU A 121 5.62 -18.96 -17.80
CA GLU A 121 5.70 -20.42 -17.71
C GLU A 121 4.85 -20.98 -16.56
N GLU A 122 4.59 -20.16 -15.53
CA GLU A 122 3.79 -20.52 -14.36
C GLU A 122 2.75 -19.42 -14.09
N PRO A 123 1.75 -19.28 -14.99
CA PRO A 123 0.74 -18.24 -14.87
C PRO A 123 -0.03 -18.44 -13.57
N ARG A 124 -0.16 -17.36 -12.81
CA ARG A 124 -0.91 -17.32 -11.56
C ARG A 124 -2.03 -16.31 -11.70
N PRO A 125 -3.25 -16.62 -11.23
CA PRO A 125 -4.31 -15.62 -11.15
C PRO A 125 -3.79 -14.42 -10.38
N LYS A 126 -3.78 -13.25 -11.03
CA LYS A 126 -3.41 -12.01 -10.39
C LYS A 126 -4.40 -10.94 -10.82
N GLU A 127 -5.00 -10.32 -9.81
CA GLU A 127 -5.89 -9.21 -10.03
C GLU A 127 -5.09 -7.91 -10.19
N PRO A 128 -5.59 -6.95 -10.96
CA PRO A 128 -5.05 -5.59 -10.94
C PRO A 128 -5.04 -5.07 -9.51
N ILE A 129 -3.91 -4.50 -9.07
CA ILE A 129 -3.83 -3.91 -7.73
C ILE A 129 -4.41 -2.50 -7.84
N VAL A 130 -5.54 -2.28 -7.20
CA VAL A 130 -6.16 -0.95 -7.08
C VAL A 130 -5.99 -0.49 -5.64
N ILE A 131 -5.13 0.49 -5.43
CA ILE A 131 -4.93 1.12 -4.12
C ILE A 131 -6.10 2.10 -3.93
N PRO A 132 -6.91 1.94 -2.87
CA PRO A 132 -7.99 2.88 -2.58
C PRO A 132 -7.44 4.14 -1.92
N ASP A 133 -8.27 5.18 -1.82
CA ASP A 133 -7.92 6.44 -1.17
C ASP A 133 -7.37 6.21 0.25
N HIS A 134 -6.29 6.90 0.63
CA HIS A 134 -5.75 6.86 2.00
C HIS A 134 -6.83 7.02 3.09
N THR A 135 -6.79 6.24 4.16
CA THR A 135 -7.84 6.21 5.21
C THR A 135 -8.11 7.57 5.86
N LEU A 136 -7.07 8.41 6.00
CA LEU A 136 -7.20 9.78 6.51
C LEU A 136 -7.86 10.80 5.55
N TYR A 137 -8.08 10.43 4.29
CA TYR A 137 -8.74 11.27 3.29
C TYR A 137 -10.05 10.67 2.78
N GLY A 138 -10.06 9.38 2.49
CA GLY A 138 -11.24 8.66 2.01
C GLY A 138 -12.33 8.50 3.06
N GLU A 139 -13.57 8.33 2.61
CA GLU A 139 -14.69 7.99 3.49
C GLU A 139 -14.82 6.47 3.62
N TYR A 140 -14.54 5.97 4.83
CA TYR A 140 -14.65 4.56 5.15
C TYR A 140 -15.78 4.30 6.16
N PRO A 141 -16.47 3.16 6.10
CA PRO A 141 -17.43 2.77 7.11
C PRO A 141 -16.78 2.79 8.50
N PRO A 142 -17.51 3.24 9.54
CA PRO A 142 -16.97 3.22 10.89
C PRO A 142 -16.63 1.79 11.29
N LYS A 143 -15.52 1.62 12.02
CA LYS A 143 -15.16 0.34 12.62
C LYS A 143 -16.34 -0.17 13.44
N ILE A 144 -16.71 -1.43 13.23
CA ILE A 144 -17.72 -2.10 14.06
C ILE A 144 -17.21 -2.13 15.51
N PRO A 145 -17.98 -1.64 16.50
CA PRO A 145 -17.57 -1.73 17.90
C PRO A 145 -17.30 -3.17 18.31
N GLU A 146 -16.13 -3.39 18.90
CA GLU A 146 -15.74 -4.66 19.52
C GLU A 146 -15.91 -4.50 21.04
N ASP A 147 -16.28 -5.58 21.75
CA ASP A 147 -16.35 -5.54 23.20
C ASP A 147 -14.97 -5.20 23.80
N GLU A 148 -14.93 -4.46 24.91
CA GLU A 148 -13.65 -4.09 25.55
C GLU A 148 -12.94 -5.30 26.19
N ILE A 149 -13.70 -6.35 26.51
CA ILE A 149 -13.21 -7.54 27.24
C ILE A 149 -13.65 -8.80 26.50
N LYS A 150 -12.69 -9.61 26.06
CA LYS A 150 -12.97 -10.97 25.57
C LYS A 150 -13.33 -11.85 26.77
N PRO A 151 -14.45 -12.59 26.75
CA PRO A 151 -14.59 -13.74 27.64
C PRO A 151 -13.47 -14.73 27.33
N VAL A 152 -12.66 -15.07 28.33
CA VAL A 152 -11.49 -15.95 28.18
C VAL A 152 -11.88 -17.42 28.32
N ASP A 153 -13.14 -17.77 28.05
CA ASP A 153 -13.58 -19.16 28.11
C ASP A 153 -12.78 -19.96 27.08
N GLU A 154 -12.06 -20.98 27.56
CA GLU A 154 -11.16 -21.83 26.78
C GLU A 154 -11.96 -22.66 25.78
N SER A 155 -12.45 -22.03 24.70
CA SER A 155 -13.18 -22.69 23.63
C SER A 155 -12.22 -23.38 22.66
N GLY A 156 -11.35 -24.27 23.14
CA GLY A 156 -10.61 -25.25 22.33
C GLY A 156 -9.68 -24.74 21.21
N GLU A 157 -9.57 -23.43 20.98
CA GLU A 157 -8.69 -22.78 20.00
C GLU A 157 -7.36 -22.38 20.67
N ILE A 158 -6.28 -22.40 19.91
CA ILE A 158 -4.91 -22.37 20.44
C ILE A 158 -4.55 -20.95 20.83
N VAL A 159 -4.93 -20.53 22.04
CA VAL A 159 -4.35 -19.32 22.64
C VAL A 159 -2.85 -19.59 22.87
N LEU A 160 -2.00 -18.79 22.23
CA LEU A 160 -0.56 -18.95 22.36
C LEU A 160 -0.16 -18.72 23.82
N SER A 161 0.80 -19.48 24.35
CA SER A 161 1.26 -19.30 25.74
C SER A 161 2.08 -18.03 25.97
N ARG A 162 2.50 -17.36 24.90
CA ARG A 162 3.21 -16.08 24.90
C ARG A 162 3.03 -15.37 23.57
N VAL A 163 3.18 -14.06 23.57
CA VAL A 163 3.24 -13.26 22.35
C VAL A 163 4.50 -13.64 21.56
N VAL A 164 4.32 -13.99 20.29
CA VAL A 164 5.40 -14.27 19.34
C VAL A 164 5.18 -13.41 18.09
N ILE A 165 6.28 -12.98 17.46
CA ILE A 165 6.21 -12.31 16.17
C ILE A 165 6.01 -13.40 15.12
N PRO A 166 4.88 -13.41 14.38
CA PRO A 166 4.64 -14.43 13.37
C PRO A 166 5.52 -14.18 12.15
N GLU A 167 5.77 -15.22 11.37
CA GLU A 167 6.43 -15.07 10.07
C GLU A 167 5.44 -14.47 9.04
N TYR A 168 4.19 -14.92 9.06
CA TYR A 168 3.12 -14.50 8.17
C TYR A 168 1.85 -14.10 8.93
N VAL A 169 1.11 -13.15 8.36
CA VAL A 169 -0.27 -12.80 8.70
C VAL A 169 -1.16 -13.25 7.55
N ILE A 170 -2.25 -13.94 7.88
CA ILE A 170 -3.26 -14.34 6.90
C ILE A 170 -4.31 -13.24 6.83
N VAL A 171 -4.42 -12.59 5.67
CA VAL A 171 -5.44 -11.57 5.40
C VAL A 171 -6.57 -12.23 4.63
N HIS A 172 -7.77 -12.19 5.21
CA HIS A 172 -8.98 -12.67 4.58
C HIS A 172 -9.65 -11.53 3.82
N ASP A 173 -9.82 -11.69 2.51
CA ASP A 173 -10.32 -10.64 1.61
C ASP A 173 -11.84 -10.64 1.47
N GLY A 174 -12.50 -10.56 2.63
CA GLY A 174 -13.94 -10.67 2.75
C GLY A 174 -14.41 -10.49 4.19
N VAL A 175 -15.72 -10.53 4.39
CA VAL A 175 -16.26 -10.61 5.76
C VAL A 175 -15.88 -11.96 6.39
N PRO A 176 -15.70 -12.04 7.72
CA PRO A 176 -15.13 -13.26 8.33
C PRO A 176 -15.90 -14.57 8.08
N GLN A 177 -17.18 -14.48 7.69
CA GLN A 177 -18.03 -15.63 7.39
C GLN A 177 -18.11 -15.98 5.90
N ASP A 178 -17.40 -15.28 5.01
CA ASP A 178 -17.42 -15.55 3.57
C ASP A 178 -16.36 -16.60 3.19
N PRO A 179 -16.72 -17.88 2.97
CA PRO A 179 -15.75 -18.91 2.64
C PRO A 179 -15.24 -18.80 1.20
N THR A 180 -15.82 -17.91 0.37
CA THR A 180 -15.42 -17.73 -1.04
C THR A 180 -14.33 -16.68 -1.20
N ALA A 181 -14.12 -15.84 -0.19
CA ALA A 181 -13.07 -14.84 -0.15
C ALA A 181 -11.67 -15.46 -0.06
N GLN A 182 -10.71 -14.85 -0.75
CA GLN A 182 -9.34 -15.34 -0.83
C GLN A 182 -8.56 -15.05 0.45
N ASN A 183 -7.69 -15.98 0.84
CA ASN A 183 -6.71 -15.77 1.91
C ASN A 183 -5.34 -15.43 1.33
N TYR A 184 -4.79 -14.30 1.76
CA TYR A 184 -3.45 -13.86 1.40
C TYR A 184 -2.47 -14.09 2.55
N TYR A 185 -1.40 -14.83 2.27
CA TYR A 185 -0.32 -15.06 3.24
C TYR A 185 0.74 -13.98 3.05
N VAL A 186 0.75 -12.99 3.93
CA VAL A 186 1.63 -11.82 3.84
C VAL A 186 2.68 -11.89 4.93
N ARG A 187 3.96 -11.63 4.61
CA ARG A 187 5.00 -11.55 5.63
C ARG A 187 4.60 -10.51 6.67
N TYR A 188 4.78 -10.80 7.96
CA TYR A 188 4.36 -9.90 9.04
C TYR A 188 4.88 -8.47 8.85
N THR A 189 6.15 -8.33 8.48
CA THR A 189 6.75 -7.01 8.26
C THR A 189 6.11 -6.24 7.11
N ASP A 190 5.68 -6.92 6.05
CA ASP A 190 5.09 -6.26 4.89
C ASP A 190 3.63 -5.92 5.14
N TYR A 191 2.92 -6.77 5.90
CA TYR A 191 1.59 -6.45 6.42
C TYR A 191 1.64 -5.15 7.25
N ILE A 192 2.55 -5.05 8.22
CA ILE A 192 2.68 -3.86 9.06
C ILE A 192 3.03 -2.63 8.23
N LYS A 193 3.98 -2.73 7.28
CA LYS A 193 4.31 -1.59 6.39
C LYS A 193 3.10 -1.11 5.60
N ASN A 194 2.34 -2.03 5.01
CA ASN A 194 1.16 -1.70 4.20
C ASN A 194 0.08 -1.02 5.04
N VAL A 195 -0.21 -1.54 6.23
CA VAL A 195 -1.20 -0.93 7.16
C VAL A 195 -0.73 0.44 7.62
N VAL A 196 0.55 0.59 8.00
CA VAL A 196 1.07 1.90 8.41
C VAL A 196 0.97 2.90 7.27
N SER A 197 1.31 2.51 6.03
CA SER A 197 1.22 3.41 4.88
C SER A 197 -0.19 3.79 4.44
N SER A 198 -1.21 3.01 4.83
CA SER A 198 -2.62 3.33 4.54
C SER A 198 -3.32 4.12 5.65
N GLU A 199 -2.83 3.98 6.88
CA GLU A 199 -3.45 4.58 8.07
C GLU A 199 -2.83 5.94 8.45
N ILE A 200 -1.57 6.20 8.08
CA ILE A 200 -0.89 7.47 8.40
C ILE A 200 -0.04 7.99 7.24
N TYR A 201 0.06 9.32 7.14
CA TYR A 201 0.93 9.95 6.15
C TYR A 201 2.41 9.86 6.52
N ALA A 202 3.23 9.48 5.54
CA ALA A 202 4.69 9.40 5.69
C ALA A 202 5.39 10.77 5.89
N THR A 203 4.66 11.87 5.75
CA THR A 203 5.14 13.25 5.98
C THR A 203 5.11 13.67 7.45
N TRP A 204 4.52 12.84 8.32
CA TRP A 204 4.41 13.11 9.75
C TRP A 204 5.78 13.00 10.45
N PRO A 205 5.95 13.62 11.63
CA PRO A 205 7.19 13.50 12.39
C PRO A 205 7.53 12.03 12.68
N GLU A 206 8.82 11.70 12.67
CA GLU A 206 9.31 10.34 12.91
C GLU A 206 8.76 9.74 14.22
N SER A 207 8.68 10.54 15.29
CA SER A 207 8.10 10.10 16.56
C SER A 207 6.62 9.74 16.48
N ALA A 208 5.85 10.43 15.63
CA ALA A 208 4.44 10.13 15.40
C ALA A 208 4.29 8.85 14.57
N ILE A 209 5.09 8.69 13.51
CA ILE A 209 5.12 7.45 12.70
C ILE A 209 5.50 6.26 13.59
N TYR A 210 6.53 6.42 14.43
CA TYR A 210 6.99 5.39 15.35
C TYR A 210 5.91 5.00 16.37
N ALA A 211 5.27 5.99 17.02
CA ALA A 211 4.22 5.73 18.00
C ALA A 211 3.01 5.01 17.40
N ASN A 212 2.55 5.44 16.21
CA ASN A 212 1.44 4.80 15.51
C ASN A 212 1.81 3.39 15.03
N THR A 213 3.04 3.19 14.54
CA THR A 213 3.53 1.86 14.15
C THR A 213 3.52 0.89 15.33
N LEU A 214 3.97 1.34 16.52
CA LEU A 214 3.91 0.52 17.73
C LEU A 214 2.47 0.18 18.14
N ALA A 215 1.53 1.13 18.03
CA ALA A 215 0.12 0.88 18.30
C ALA A 215 -0.48 -0.15 17.34
N ILE A 216 -0.22 -0.01 16.03
CA ILE A 216 -0.64 -0.96 14.99
C ILE A 216 -0.05 -2.35 15.29
N MET A 217 1.26 -2.45 15.53
CA MET A 217 1.91 -3.72 15.88
C MET A 217 1.28 -4.37 17.12
N SER A 218 1.02 -3.59 18.17
CA SER A 218 0.37 -4.08 19.39
C SER A 218 -1.01 -4.66 19.10
N PHE A 219 -1.80 -3.96 18.27
CA PHE A 219 -3.14 -4.40 17.92
C PHE A 219 -3.12 -5.66 17.05
N THR A 220 -2.25 -5.72 16.03
CA THR A 220 -2.07 -6.89 15.18
C THR A 220 -1.62 -8.12 16.00
N LEU A 221 -0.62 -7.97 16.88
CA LEU A 221 -0.14 -9.08 17.69
C LEU A 221 -1.18 -9.54 18.71
N ASN A 222 -1.98 -8.62 19.26
CA ASN A 222 -3.09 -8.98 20.14
C ASN A 222 -4.12 -9.85 19.41
N ARG A 223 -4.50 -9.50 18.17
CA ARG A 223 -5.42 -10.32 17.36
C ARG A 223 -4.85 -11.70 17.05
N VAL A 224 -3.58 -11.79 16.66
CA VAL A 224 -2.92 -13.09 16.41
C VAL A 224 -2.82 -13.93 17.67
N TYR A 225 -2.52 -13.31 18.82
CA TYR A 225 -2.39 -14.02 20.10
C TYR A 225 -3.72 -14.50 20.66
N THR A 226 -4.77 -13.69 20.48
CA THR A 226 -6.10 -13.97 21.05
C THR A 226 -7.05 -14.66 20.09
N GLU A 227 -6.74 -14.75 18.79
CA GLU A 227 -7.67 -15.18 17.73
C GLU A 227 -8.99 -14.41 17.83
N TRP A 228 -8.90 -13.07 17.82
CA TRP A 228 -10.03 -12.15 17.92
C TRP A 228 -10.02 -11.13 16.77
#